data_AF-A0A2S6CCN4-F1
#
_entry.id   AF-A0A2S6CCN4-F1
#
_cell.length_a   1.000
_cell.length_b   1.000
_cell.length_c   1.000
_cell.angle_alpha   90.00
_cell.angle_beta   90.00
_cell.angle_gamma   90.00
#
_symmetry.space_group_name_H-M   'P 1'
#
loop_
_entity.id
_entity.type
_entity.pdbx_description
1 polymer ?
#
loop_
_entity_poly.entity_id
_entity_poly.type
_entity_poly.pdbx_seq_one_letter_code
_entity_poly.pdbx_strand_id
1 'polypeptide(L)'
;MEQRATRRLWNPVWTMKMAFTLLACAAPALALPLPQNSITAGNTTTTVPIMKTAIYVANVTDPALTRDSCGSSRIGDRVLWTCRDTQGYDTQTGKPIALPIMTNSAAWTDLSASGGPLLAPGPVGAGSNGSNPILQMYGGNALTMPTYYPLQDTQCPDSGACEDGTRYVVWPDQPPLISQQGSDGSAVAYTWIPNQQLRGVNNGITINPLYHLYKETYTPSADANAPPKVEIISTSFYGENAIGYGRYGSTIRDNMAYLYGQTADRETLLARVSPDRIEDRTAYQYYQAATQTWTSSSPVFNTSTVSTAAPKFFNSTSYSTVAEARDLQSTYVIPNAGLGGQGTFYYSSYFSRFIWIGQSVGLDGGSATFYITASPSPEGPWAEPRQLFVGQDGDHEIVGGYSLQAHPALLPSGPQVASEKGIYLSWTQQWRESTVGSGYTTPLVYLEFE
;
A
#
# COMPACT_ATOMS: atom_id res chain seq x y z
N MET A 1 -32.62 65.92 -13.87
CA MET A 1 -33.95 65.66 -13.26
C MET A 1 -33.75 64.43 -12.37
N GLU A 2 -33.38 64.54 -11.09
CA GLU A 2 -34.18 65.04 -9.95
C GLU A 2 -35.50 64.24 -9.87
N GLN A 3 -35.87 63.45 -8.84
CA GLN A 3 -35.81 63.53 -7.36
C GLN A 3 -35.82 62.08 -6.77
N ARG A 4 -35.16 61.73 -5.64
CA ARG A 4 -35.62 61.72 -4.20
C ARG A 4 -37.11 61.38 -4.00
N ALA A 5 -37.63 60.64 -3.01
CA ALA A 5 -37.21 59.88 -1.81
C ALA A 5 -38.44 58.96 -1.45
N THR A 6 -38.39 57.89 -0.62
CA THR A 6 -38.46 57.92 0.86
C THR A 6 -38.41 56.51 1.48
N ARG A 7 -37.85 56.46 2.71
CA ARG A 7 -37.70 55.35 3.66
C ARG A 7 -39.01 54.72 4.15
N ARG A 8 -38.94 53.46 4.61
CA ARG A 8 -39.37 53.04 5.98
C ARG A 8 -38.70 51.72 6.39
N LEU A 9 -38.16 51.73 7.61
CA LEU A 9 -37.62 50.61 8.39
C LEU A 9 -38.74 49.62 8.77
N TRP A 10 -38.39 48.43 9.28
CA TRP A 10 -38.94 47.81 10.50
C TRP A 10 -38.18 46.49 10.79
N ASN A 11 -37.56 46.40 11.97
CA ASN A 11 -37.05 45.18 12.60
C ASN A 11 -38.15 44.58 13.49
N PRO A 12 -38.17 43.25 13.72
CA PRO A 12 -38.67 42.69 14.96
C PRO A 12 -37.53 42.19 15.84
N VAL A 13 -37.51 42.77 17.05
CA VAL A 13 -36.77 42.30 18.22
C VAL A 13 -37.56 41.14 18.83
N TRP A 14 -36.91 39.98 19.02
CA TRP A 14 -37.42 38.94 19.92
C TRP A 14 -36.60 38.95 21.21
N THR A 15 -37.26 39.41 22.28
CA THR A 15 -36.87 39.17 23.67
C THR A 15 -37.27 37.75 24.09
N MET A 16 -36.36 36.99 24.67
CA MET A 16 -36.74 35.91 25.59
C MET A 16 -35.76 35.86 26.76
N LYS A 17 -36.34 35.88 27.96
CA LYS A 17 -35.68 35.96 29.27
C LYS A 17 -35.16 34.58 29.71
N MET A 18 -34.04 34.63 30.44
CA MET A 18 -33.64 33.81 31.62
C MET A 18 -34.78 33.00 32.27
N ALA A 19 -34.59 31.85 32.91
CA ALA A 19 -33.43 31.04 33.31
C ALA A 19 -33.99 29.70 33.86
N PHE A 20 -33.21 28.62 33.88
CA PHE A 20 -33.18 27.68 35.01
C PHE A 20 -31.87 26.90 35.03
N THR A 21 -31.16 27.07 36.13
CA THR A 21 -29.92 26.42 36.53
C THR A 21 -30.21 25.00 36.99
N LEU A 22 -29.52 24.00 36.46
CA LEU A 22 -29.37 22.67 37.07
C LEU A 22 -27.88 22.31 37.03
N LEU A 23 -27.24 22.55 38.17
CA LEU A 23 -25.91 22.05 38.51
C LEU A 23 -26.01 20.54 38.66
N ALA A 24 -25.39 19.78 37.75
CA ALA A 24 -25.07 18.38 37.99
C ALA A 24 -23.55 18.28 38.20
N CYS A 25 -23.14 18.04 39.44
CA CYS A 25 -21.77 17.66 39.78
C CYS A 25 -21.49 16.28 39.20
N ALA A 26 -20.83 16.21 38.04
CA ALA A 26 -20.19 15.00 37.56
C ALA A 26 -18.83 14.86 38.24
N ALA A 27 -18.72 13.92 39.18
CA ALA A 27 -17.44 13.51 39.74
C ALA A 27 -16.58 12.85 38.64
N PRO A 28 -15.26 13.10 38.59
CA PRO A 28 -14.38 12.32 37.73
C PRO A 28 -14.28 10.90 38.30
N ALA A 29 -14.91 9.94 37.64
CA ALA A 29 -14.62 8.54 37.87
C ALA A 29 -13.18 8.31 37.40
N LEU A 30 -12.26 8.19 38.37
CA LEU A 30 -10.93 7.67 38.16
C LEU A 30 -11.09 6.26 37.55
N ALA A 31 -10.84 6.15 36.24
CA ALA A 31 -10.73 4.87 35.58
C ALA A 31 -9.54 4.14 36.21
N LEU A 32 -9.85 3.13 37.04
CA LEU A 32 -8.84 2.20 37.53
C LEU A 32 -8.20 1.53 36.31
N PRO A 33 -6.85 1.41 36.25
CA PRO A 33 -6.20 0.64 35.22
C PRO A 33 -6.76 -0.78 35.26
N LEU A 34 -7.36 -1.22 34.15
CA LEU A 34 -7.75 -2.61 33.97
C LEU A 34 -6.52 -3.48 34.26
N PRO A 35 -6.67 -4.58 35.01
CA PRO A 35 -5.56 -5.50 35.24
C PRO A 35 -5.04 -5.97 33.88
N GLN A 36 -3.84 -5.51 33.51
CA GLN A 36 -3.05 -6.17 32.49
C GLN A 36 -2.74 -7.55 33.04
N ASN A 37 -3.53 -8.54 32.60
CA ASN A 37 -3.15 -9.92 32.77
C ASN A 37 -1.82 -10.09 32.04
N SER A 38 -0.74 -10.11 32.81
CA SER A 38 0.57 -10.57 32.36
C SER A 38 0.40 -12.04 31.98
N ILE A 39 0.01 -12.29 30.73
CA ILE A 39 0.05 -13.62 30.13
C ILE A 39 1.53 -13.97 30.14
N THR A 40 1.96 -14.75 31.14
CA THR A 40 3.22 -15.46 31.11
C THR A 40 3.32 -16.12 29.74
N ALA A 41 4.35 -15.77 28.98
CA ALA A 41 4.68 -16.30 27.66
C ALA A 41 4.86 -17.83 27.75
N GLY A 42 3.74 -18.54 27.80
CA GLY A 42 3.69 -19.95 27.49
C GLY A 42 4.24 -20.08 26.09
N ASN A 43 5.09 -21.08 25.89
CA ASN A 43 5.75 -21.41 24.65
C ASN A 43 4.70 -21.91 23.63
N THR A 44 3.72 -21.06 23.28
CA THR A 44 2.77 -21.31 22.22
C THR A 44 3.58 -21.27 20.94
N THR A 45 3.91 -22.44 20.44
CA THR A 45 4.49 -22.60 19.10
C THR A 45 3.67 -21.75 18.14
N THR A 46 4.31 -20.74 17.55
CA THR A 46 3.65 -19.86 16.57
C THR A 46 3.28 -20.71 15.37
N THR A 47 2.03 -21.18 15.32
CA THR A 47 1.52 -21.98 14.21
C THR A 47 1.39 -21.10 12.98
N VAL A 48 2.18 -21.41 11.96
CA VAL A 48 2.08 -20.78 10.64
C VAL A 48 1.09 -21.60 9.80
N PRO A 49 0.11 -20.97 9.13
CA PRO A 49 -0.81 -21.68 8.23
C PRO A 49 -0.05 -22.54 7.21
N ILE A 50 -0.54 -23.76 6.99
CA ILE A 50 -0.01 -24.70 6.00
C ILE A 50 -0.95 -24.68 4.81
N MET A 51 -0.41 -24.47 3.60
CA MET A 51 -1.20 -24.55 2.37
C MET A 51 -1.68 -25.98 2.15
N LYS A 52 -2.98 -26.13 1.90
CA LYS A 52 -3.62 -27.39 1.55
C LYS A 52 -3.87 -27.49 0.05
N THR A 53 -4.47 -26.45 -0.55
CA THR A 53 -4.74 -26.40 -2.01
C THR A 53 -4.46 -25.01 -2.56
N ALA A 54 -4.17 -24.94 -3.87
CA ALA A 54 -4.04 -23.71 -4.64
C ALA A 54 -4.90 -23.84 -5.90
N ILE A 55 -5.78 -22.88 -6.14
CA ILE A 55 -6.71 -22.89 -7.28
C ILE A 55 -6.51 -21.61 -8.07
N TYR A 56 -6.19 -21.72 -9.36
CA TYR A 56 -6.23 -20.56 -10.25
C TYR A 56 -7.68 -20.11 -10.45
N VAL A 57 -7.93 -18.83 -10.22
CA VAL A 57 -9.26 -18.24 -10.19
C VAL A 57 -9.53 -17.49 -11.49
N ALA A 58 -8.66 -16.55 -11.84
CA ALA A 58 -8.83 -15.62 -12.95
C ALA A 58 -7.56 -14.77 -13.15
N ASN A 59 -7.51 -13.95 -14.20
CA ASN A 59 -6.64 -12.78 -14.21
C ASN A 59 -7.39 -11.58 -13.63
N VAL A 60 -6.70 -10.74 -12.85
CA VAL A 60 -7.19 -9.41 -12.45
C VAL A 60 -6.75 -8.42 -13.52
N THR A 61 -7.68 -7.84 -14.27
CA THR A 61 -7.29 -7.03 -15.43
C THR A 61 -8.36 -6.05 -15.88
N ASP A 62 -7.92 -4.95 -16.47
CA ASP A 62 -8.71 -4.15 -17.39
C ASP A 62 -8.21 -4.46 -18.81
N PRO A 63 -9.02 -5.08 -19.68
CA PRO A 63 -8.55 -5.48 -21.01
C PRO A 63 -8.01 -4.32 -21.88
N ALA A 64 -8.33 -3.06 -21.57
CA ALA A 64 -7.82 -1.89 -22.28
C ALA A 64 -6.47 -1.36 -21.73
N LEU A 65 -5.93 -1.96 -20.67
CA LEU A 65 -4.72 -1.50 -19.98
C LEU A 65 -3.79 -2.66 -19.63
N THR A 66 -2.49 -2.39 -19.66
CA THR A 66 -1.51 -3.25 -19.00
C THR A 66 -1.01 -2.53 -17.76
N ARG A 67 -1.04 -3.22 -16.62
CA ARG A 67 -0.71 -2.65 -15.30
C ARG A 67 0.40 -3.46 -14.65
N ASP A 68 1.37 -2.73 -14.13
CA ASP A 68 2.45 -3.28 -13.33
C ASP A 68 2.09 -3.16 -11.84
N SER A 69 2.26 -4.25 -11.08
CA SER A 69 2.32 -4.22 -9.61
C SER A 69 1.11 -3.59 -8.93
N CYS A 70 0.05 -4.36 -8.75
CA CYS A 70 -1.19 -3.89 -8.14
C CYS A 70 -1.40 -4.39 -6.70
N GLY A 71 -1.77 -3.49 -5.79
CA GLY A 71 -2.28 -3.81 -4.46
C GLY A 71 -3.78 -3.55 -4.36
N SER A 72 -4.48 -4.21 -3.43
CA SER A 72 -5.93 -4.05 -3.25
C SER A 72 -6.37 -3.61 -1.84
N SER A 73 -7.36 -2.71 -1.76
CA SER A 73 -8.05 -2.33 -0.52
C SER A 73 -9.56 -2.35 -0.70
N ARG A 74 -10.31 -2.82 0.31
CA ARG A 74 -11.78 -2.89 0.25
C ARG A 74 -12.41 -1.58 0.69
N ILE A 75 -13.30 -1.03 -0.12
CA ILE A 75 -14.13 0.14 0.21
C ILE A 75 -15.60 -0.25 -0.07
N GLY A 76 -16.36 -0.46 1.00
CA GLY A 76 -17.73 -0.94 0.92
C GLY A 76 -17.84 -2.34 0.31
N ASP A 77 -18.61 -2.44 -0.76
CA ASP A 77 -18.86 -3.65 -1.56
C ASP A 77 -17.92 -3.78 -2.77
N ARG A 78 -16.91 -2.92 -2.87
CA ARG A 78 -15.94 -2.92 -3.96
C ARG A 78 -14.51 -2.96 -3.45
N VAL A 79 -13.60 -3.28 -4.35
CA VAL A 79 -12.17 -3.31 -4.07
C VAL A 79 -11.46 -2.31 -4.98
N LEU A 80 -10.76 -1.37 -4.35
CA LEU A 80 -9.86 -0.44 -5.00
C LEU A 80 -8.52 -1.12 -5.23
N TRP A 81 -8.07 -1.11 -6.46
CA TRP A 81 -6.74 -1.50 -6.87
C TRP A 81 -5.92 -0.26 -7.15
N THR A 82 -4.72 -0.20 -6.61
CA THR A 82 -3.73 0.82 -6.96
C THR A 82 -2.52 0.13 -7.53
N CYS A 83 -2.11 0.56 -8.70
CA CYS A 83 -1.05 -0.08 -9.45
C CYS A 83 0.08 0.91 -9.72
N ARG A 84 1.29 0.38 -9.94
CA ARG A 84 2.40 1.14 -10.48
C ARG A 84 2.18 1.36 -11.99
N ASP A 85 3.26 1.55 -12.71
CA ASP A 85 3.32 1.82 -14.13
C ASP A 85 2.17 1.21 -14.94
N THR A 86 1.47 2.06 -15.68
CA THR A 86 0.30 1.67 -16.47
C THR A 86 0.41 2.19 -17.88
N GLN A 87 0.06 1.37 -18.86
CA GLN A 87 0.03 1.72 -20.27
C GLN A 87 -1.30 1.32 -20.89
N GLY A 88 -1.70 2.04 -21.94
CA GLY A 88 -2.79 1.62 -22.81
C GLY A 88 -2.49 0.26 -23.45
N TYR A 89 -3.52 -0.51 -23.76
CA TYR A 89 -3.40 -1.73 -24.55
C TYR A 89 -4.21 -1.61 -25.83
N ASP A 90 -3.54 -1.77 -26.97
CA ASP A 90 -4.19 -1.76 -28.28
C ASP A 90 -4.61 -3.18 -28.65
N THR A 91 -5.90 -3.45 -28.58
CA THR A 91 -6.49 -4.75 -28.89
C THR A 91 -6.40 -5.11 -30.38
N GLN A 92 -6.19 -4.14 -31.29
CA GLN A 92 -6.06 -4.41 -32.72
C GLN A 92 -4.68 -4.95 -33.05
N THR A 93 -3.64 -4.35 -32.48
CA THR A 93 -2.25 -4.82 -32.66
C THR A 93 -1.87 -5.91 -31.65
N GLY A 94 -2.64 -6.04 -30.57
CA GLY A 94 -2.38 -6.97 -29.48
C GLY A 94 -1.21 -6.54 -28.60
N LYS A 95 -0.87 -5.25 -28.55
CA LYS A 95 0.37 -4.73 -27.92
C LYS A 95 0.11 -3.58 -26.95
N PRO A 96 1.02 -3.29 -26.01
CA PRO A 96 0.93 -2.11 -25.19
C PRO A 96 1.20 -0.86 -26.04
N ILE A 97 0.49 0.22 -25.73
CA ILE A 97 0.79 1.54 -26.27
C ILE A 97 2.05 2.02 -25.56
N ALA A 98 3.17 2.08 -26.29
CA ALA A 98 4.49 2.24 -25.71
C ALA A 98 4.65 3.49 -24.82
N LEU A 99 4.04 4.62 -25.20
CA LEU A 99 4.14 5.88 -24.46
C LEU A 99 2.83 6.69 -24.53
N PRO A 100 2.54 7.52 -23.52
CA PRO A 100 3.27 7.64 -22.26
C PRO A 100 3.02 6.47 -21.30
N ILE A 101 3.98 6.19 -20.40
CA ILE A 101 3.77 5.30 -19.25
C ILE A 101 3.28 6.17 -18.08
N MET A 102 2.05 5.95 -17.64
CA MET A 102 1.51 6.59 -16.44
C MET A 102 2.21 5.99 -15.22
N THR A 103 2.67 6.81 -14.27
CA THR A 103 3.49 6.32 -13.13
C THR A 103 2.71 5.44 -12.16
N ASN A 104 1.40 5.61 -12.13
CA ASN A 104 0.48 4.79 -11.34
C ASN A 104 -0.94 4.96 -11.87
N SER A 105 -1.81 4.03 -11.49
CA SER A 105 -3.24 4.11 -11.76
C SER A 105 -4.06 3.52 -10.62
N ALA A 106 -5.37 3.75 -10.67
CA ALA A 106 -6.32 3.06 -9.81
C ALA A 106 -7.49 2.48 -10.62
N ALA A 107 -8.10 1.43 -10.08
CA ALA A 107 -9.29 0.80 -10.64
C ALA A 107 -10.15 0.18 -9.56
N TRP A 108 -11.44 0.05 -9.82
CA TRP A 108 -12.38 -0.74 -9.05
C TRP A 108 -12.48 -2.15 -9.60
N THR A 109 -12.74 -3.11 -8.72
CA THR A 109 -13.36 -4.40 -9.06
C THR A 109 -14.55 -4.62 -8.14
N ASP A 110 -15.58 -5.29 -8.65
CA ASP A 110 -16.76 -5.60 -7.85
C ASP A 110 -16.60 -6.90 -7.06
N LEU A 111 -17.33 -6.97 -5.94
CA LEU A 111 -17.52 -8.20 -5.20
C LEU A 111 -18.86 -8.83 -5.58
N SER A 112 -18.89 -10.15 -5.57
CA SER A 112 -20.12 -10.94 -5.67
C SER A 112 -21.04 -10.70 -4.47
N ALA A 113 -22.29 -11.15 -4.56
CA ALA A 113 -23.24 -11.05 -3.44
C ALA A 113 -22.77 -11.79 -2.16
N SER A 114 -21.86 -12.76 -2.28
CA SER A 114 -21.24 -13.43 -1.13
C SER A 114 -20.02 -12.69 -0.57
N GLY A 115 -19.63 -11.55 -1.16
CA GLY A 115 -18.50 -10.72 -0.74
C GLY A 115 -17.14 -11.17 -1.27
N GLY A 116 -17.05 -12.28 -2.00
CA GLY A 116 -15.85 -12.70 -2.73
C GLY A 116 -15.72 -12.00 -4.10
N PRO A 117 -14.65 -12.23 -4.88
CA PRO A 117 -14.47 -11.59 -6.18
C PRO A 117 -15.62 -11.89 -7.15
N LEU A 118 -16.10 -10.87 -7.88
CA LEU A 118 -17.07 -11.06 -8.96
C LEU A 118 -16.33 -11.44 -10.25
N LEU A 119 -16.38 -12.71 -10.62
CA LEU A 119 -15.71 -13.24 -11.81
C LEU A 119 -16.71 -13.37 -12.96
N ALA A 120 -16.32 -12.85 -14.13
CA ALA A 120 -17.11 -12.98 -15.35
C ALA A 120 -16.20 -12.95 -16.58
N PRO A 121 -16.64 -13.46 -17.74
CA PRO A 121 -16.01 -13.13 -19.01
C PRO A 121 -15.98 -11.62 -19.22
N GLY A 122 -14.87 -11.09 -19.75
CA GLY A 122 -14.72 -9.67 -20.08
C GLY A 122 -14.36 -9.46 -21.55
N PRO A 123 -14.20 -8.21 -22.00
CA PRO A 123 -13.73 -7.89 -23.35
C PRO A 123 -12.39 -8.55 -23.68
N VAL A 124 -12.12 -8.80 -24.96
CA VAL A 124 -10.80 -9.25 -25.44
C VAL A 124 -9.79 -8.14 -25.20
N GLY A 125 -8.64 -8.47 -24.62
CA GLY A 125 -7.56 -7.52 -24.39
C GLY A 125 -6.48 -8.05 -23.45
N ALA A 126 -5.81 -7.17 -22.73
CA ALA A 126 -4.76 -7.56 -21.78
C ALA A 126 -5.31 -8.56 -20.75
N GLY A 127 -4.70 -9.76 -20.68
CA GLY A 127 -5.11 -10.82 -19.74
C GLY A 127 -6.49 -11.43 -19.98
N SER A 128 -7.18 -11.12 -21.09
CA SER A 128 -8.53 -11.62 -21.41
C SER A 128 -8.67 -12.02 -22.88
N ASN A 129 -9.22 -13.21 -23.13
CA ASN A 129 -9.52 -13.74 -24.46
C ASN A 129 -10.99 -13.60 -24.87
N GLY A 130 -11.80 -12.87 -24.10
CA GLY A 130 -13.23 -12.69 -24.38
C GLY A 130 -14.14 -13.77 -23.78
N SER A 131 -13.58 -14.91 -23.37
CA SER A 131 -14.34 -16.08 -22.90
C SER A 131 -13.88 -16.59 -21.53
N ASN A 132 -12.63 -16.37 -21.15
CA ASN A 132 -12.13 -16.75 -19.82
C ASN A 132 -12.70 -15.83 -18.74
N PRO A 133 -12.93 -16.34 -17.52
CA PRO A 133 -13.26 -15.48 -16.39
C PRO A 133 -12.09 -14.55 -16.08
N ILE A 134 -12.42 -13.29 -15.79
CA ILE A 134 -11.52 -12.29 -15.23
C ILE A 134 -12.15 -11.65 -13.99
N LEU A 135 -11.32 -11.12 -13.11
CA LEU A 135 -11.74 -10.10 -12.15
C LEU A 135 -11.53 -8.74 -12.83
N GLN A 136 -12.61 -8.23 -13.43
CA GLN A 136 -12.59 -7.03 -14.26
C GLN A 136 -12.27 -5.79 -13.40
N MET A 137 -11.11 -5.19 -13.66
CA MET A 137 -10.77 -3.85 -13.21
C MET A 137 -11.45 -2.81 -14.10
N TYR A 138 -12.06 -1.78 -13.53
CA TYR A 138 -12.69 -0.68 -14.27
C TYR A 138 -12.47 0.65 -13.56
N GLY A 139 -12.73 1.77 -14.23
CA GLY A 139 -12.55 3.10 -13.66
C GLY A 139 -11.60 3.95 -14.49
N GLY A 140 -11.90 5.25 -14.58
CA GLY A 140 -11.20 6.17 -15.49
C GLY A 140 -11.42 5.85 -16.97
N ASN A 141 -10.69 6.55 -17.85
CA ASN A 141 -10.66 6.28 -19.29
C ASN A 141 -9.23 5.91 -19.67
N ALA A 142 -9.03 4.69 -20.18
CA ALA A 142 -7.71 4.14 -20.50
C ALA A 142 -6.83 5.05 -21.38
N LEU A 143 -7.42 5.91 -22.23
CA LEU A 143 -6.70 6.81 -23.13
C LEU A 143 -6.41 8.19 -22.53
N THR A 144 -7.11 8.57 -21.46
CA THR A 144 -7.02 9.90 -20.85
C THR A 144 -6.89 9.83 -19.34
N MET A 145 -6.48 8.68 -18.79
CA MET A 145 -6.41 8.45 -17.36
C MET A 145 -5.26 9.32 -16.82
N PRO A 146 -5.54 10.29 -15.93
CA PRO A 146 -4.48 11.00 -15.27
C PRO A 146 -3.78 10.05 -14.29
N THR A 147 -2.53 10.36 -13.96
CA THR A 147 -1.82 9.72 -12.85
C THR A 147 -2.66 9.86 -11.57
N TYR A 148 -2.93 8.74 -10.90
CA TYR A 148 -3.86 8.68 -9.76
C TYR A 148 -3.29 9.35 -8.51
N TYR A 149 -2.06 8.99 -8.13
CA TYR A 149 -1.24 9.72 -7.16
C TYR A 149 -0.47 10.82 -7.90
N PRO A 150 -0.89 12.08 -7.76
CA PRO A 150 -0.35 13.16 -8.56
C PRO A 150 1.14 13.37 -8.31
N LEU A 151 1.87 13.68 -9.37
CA LEU A 151 3.24 14.18 -9.29
C LEU A 151 3.22 15.60 -8.71
N GLN A 152 4.31 16.00 -8.04
CA GLN A 152 4.54 17.39 -7.68
C GLN A 152 4.92 18.22 -8.91
N ASP A 153 4.70 19.53 -8.86
CA ASP A 153 5.07 20.46 -9.94
C ASP A 153 6.57 20.38 -10.34
N THR A 154 7.43 19.95 -9.41
CA THR A 154 8.87 19.78 -9.64
C THR A 154 9.25 18.41 -10.22
N GLN A 155 8.30 17.48 -10.38
CA GLN A 155 8.54 16.08 -10.76
C GLN A 155 8.24 15.80 -12.25
N CYS A 156 8.46 16.81 -13.10
CA CYS A 156 8.22 16.74 -14.54
C CYS A 156 6.73 16.54 -14.89
N PRO A 157 6.32 16.61 -16.17
CA PRO A 157 4.91 16.49 -16.58
C PRO A 157 4.30 15.13 -16.22
N ASP A 158 2.99 14.96 -16.44
CA ASP A 158 2.12 13.87 -15.92
C ASP A 158 2.65 12.42 -16.00
N SER A 159 3.60 12.09 -16.87
CA SER A 159 4.25 10.77 -16.97
C SER A 159 5.49 10.59 -16.07
N GLY A 160 5.88 11.65 -15.36
CA GLY A 160 7.11 11.79 -14.60
C GLY A 160 8.36 11.90 -15.46
N ALA A 161 8.24 11.79 -16.79
CA ALA A 161 9.38 11.80 -17.71
C ALA A 161 9.93 13.22 -17.89
N CYS A 162 11.23 13.37 -17.64
CA CYS A 162 11.94 14.64 -17.69
C CYS A 162 12.72 14.80 -19.01
N GLU A 163 13.00 16.05 -19.39
CA GLU A 163 13.77 16.35 -20.61
C GLU A 163 15.20 15.79 -20.59
N ASP A 164 15.76 15.58 -19.39
CA ASP A 164 17.10 15.00 -19.19
C ASP A 164 17.13 13.46 -19.28
N GLY A 165 16.00 12.83 -19.62
CA GLY A 165 15.84 11.38 -19.73
C GLY A 165 15.67 10.66 -18.39
N THR A 166 15.58 11.38 -17.28
CA THR A 166 15.16 10.81 -16.00
C THR A 166 13.64 10.69 -15.91
N ARG A 167 13.15 9.92 -14.93
CA ARG A 167 11.71 9.77 -14.69
C ARG A 167 11.41 9.72 -13.20
N TYR A 168 10.56 10.63 -12.72
CA TYR A 168 9.97 10.47 -11.40
C TYR A 168 8.94 9.36 -11.42
N VAL A 169 9.04 8.45 -10.45
CA VAL A 169 8.08 7.36 -10.29
C VAL A 169 7.35 7.51 -8.97
N VAL A 170 6.03 7.52 -9.05
CA VAL A 170 5.13 7.59 -7.90
C VAL A 170 4.52 6.21 -7.74
N TRP A 171 5.35 5.27 -7.26
CA TRP A 171 5.00 3.85 -7.18
C TRP A 171 4.38 3.50 -5.82
N PRO A 172 3.08 3.17 -5.76
CA PRO A 172 2.49 2.59 -4.55
C PRO A 172 3.01 1.16 -4.37
N ASP A 173 3.97 0.99 -3.45
CA ASP A 173 4.53 -0.32 -3.13
C ASP A 173 3.56 -1.22 -2.34
N GLN A 174 2.50 -0.61 -1.78
CA GLN A 174 1.47 -1.24 -0.95
C GLN A 174 0.09 -0.64 -1.27
N PRO A 175 -0.99 -1.39 -1.04
CA PRO A 175 -2.33 -0.83 -1.16
C PRO A 175 -2.60 0.23 -0.09
N PRO A 176 -3.57 1.13 -0.30
CA PRO A 176 -3.90 2.16 0.66
C PRO A 176 -4.43 1.62 1.97
N LEU A 177 -3.99 2.20 3.09
CA LEU A 177 -4.53 1.86 4.40
C LEU A 177 -5.88 2.55 4.60
N ILE A 178 -6.98 1.79 4.58
CA ILE A 178 -8.31 2.31 4.92
C ILE A 178 -8.38 2.63 6.42
N SER A 179 -8.26 3.92 6.75
CA SER A 179 -8.22 4.43 8.13
C SER A 179 -9.60 4.71 8.72
N GLN A 180 -10.54 5.09 7.89
CA GLN A 180 -11.92 5.40 8.26
C GLN A 180 -12.85 4.88 7.17
N GLN A 181 -14.00 4.35 7.59
CA GLN A 181 -15.05 3.92 6.69
C GLN A 181 -16.40 4.31 7.28
N GLY A 182 -17.15 5.14 6.54
CA GLY A 182 -18.49 5.58 6.88
C GLY A 182 -19.53 4.49 6.57
N SER A 183 -20.63 4.50 7.31
CA SER A 183 -21.77 3.61 7.04
C SER A 183 -22.48 3.90 5.73
N ASP A 184 -22.27 5.10 5.18
CA ASP A 184 -22.74 5.51 3.86
C ASP A 184 -21.86 4.98 2.72
N GLY A 185 -20.73 4.34 3.02
CA GLY A 185 -19.76 3.86 2.05
C GLY A 185 -18.62 4.84 1.78
N SER A 186 -18.60 6.02 2.41
CA SER A 186 -17.45 6.92 2.37
C SER A 186 -16.23 6.29 3.03
N ALA A 187 -15.03 6.68 2.61
CA ALA A 187 -13.79 6.17 3.20
C ALA A 187 -12.66 7.20 3.13
N VAL A 188 -11.74 7.10 4.09
CA VAL A 188 -10.47 7.83 4.10
C VAL A 188 -9.34 6.81 4.16
N ALA A 189 -8.40 6.92 3.23
CA ALA A 189 -7.24 6.06 3.16
C ALA A 189 -5.94 6.84 3.01
N TYR A 190 -4.82 6.19 3.32
CA TYR A 190 -3.50 6.78 3.25
C TYR A 190 -2.48 5.85 2.60
N THR A 191 -1.57 6.44 1.83
CA THR A 191 -0.48 5.74 1.16
C THR A 191 0.83 6.51 1.33
N TRP A 192 1.90 5.79 1.68
CA TRP A 192 3.25 6.36 1.84
C TRP A 192 4.10 5.96 0.63
N ILE A 193 4.39 6.92 -0.25
CA ILE A 193 5.09 6.66 -1.51
C ILE A 193 6.49 7.28 -1.47
N PRO A 194 7.55 6.51 -1.77
CA PRO A 194 8.90 7.06 -1.83
C PRO A 194 9.04 8.05 -2.99
N ASN A 195 9.73 9.15 -2.78
CA ASN A 195 10.12 10.05 -3.86
C ASN A 195 11.32 9.45 -4.60
N GLN A 196 11.05 8.82 -5.75
CA GLN A 196 12.06 8.13 -6.54
C GLN A 196 12.20 8.78 -7.91
N GLN A 197 13.45 8.95 -8.34
CA GLN A 197 13.81 9.40 -9.68
C GLN A 197 14.71 8.37 -10.34
N LEU A 198 14.24 7.79 -11.44
CA LEU A 198 14.96 6.81 -12.21
C LEU A 198 15.83 7.49 -13.27
N ARG A 199 16.98 6.87 -13.57
CA ARG A 199 17.81 7.13 -14.75
C ARG A 199 17.69 5.93 -15.68
N GLY A 200 16.92 6.05 -16.76
CA GLY A 200 16.52 4.89 -17.57
C GLY A 200 15.48 4.01 -16.86
N VAL A 201 15.51 2.69 -17.08
CA VAL A 201 14.43 1.79 -16.64
C VAL A 201 14.46 1.49 -15.14
N ASN A 202 15.64 1.30 -14.53
CA ASN A 202 15.77 0.92 -13.11
C ASN A 202 17.04 1.45 -12.41
N ASN A 203 17.82 2.33 -13.05
CA ASN A 203 19.02 2.87 -12.40
C ASN A 203 18.67 4.11 -11.58
N GLY A 204 19.49 4.44 -10.58
CA GLY A 204 19.33 5.67 -9.81
C GLY A 204 18.29 5.61 -8.69
N ILE A 205 17.81 4.42 -8.30
CA ILE A 205 16.97 4.26 -7.11
C ILE A 205 17.72 4.83 -5.91
N THR A 206 17.12 5.82 -5.26
CA THR A 206 17.67 6.44 -4.06
C THR A 206 17.49 5.48 -2.89
N ILE A 207 18.61 5.09 -2.28
CA ILE A 207 18.63 4.31 -1.04
C ILE A 207 18.16 5.26 0.07
N ASN A 208 17.08 4.89 0.78
CA ASN A 208 16.44 5.70 1.82
C ASN A 208 15.95 7.09 1.33
N PRO A 209 15.03 7.12 0.35
CA PRO A 209 14.47 8.37 -0.17
C PRO A 209 13.65 9.08 0.92
N LEU A 210 13.29 10.33 0.69
CA LEU A 210 12.15 10.92 1.40
C LEU A 210 10.83 10.26 0.93
N TYR A 211 9.78 10.38 1.73
CA TYR A 211 8.49 9.78 1.46
C TYR A 211 7.38 10.82 1.50
N HIS A 212 6.49 10.77 0.52
CA HIS A 212 5.26 11.55 0.49
C HIS A 212 4.15 10.80 1.24
N LEU A 213 3.28 11.56 1.89
CA LEU A 213 2.00 11.06 2.41
C LEU A 213 0.88 11.52 1.48
N TYR A 214 0.19 10.57 0.88
CA TYR A 214 -1.04 10.79 0.13
C TYR A 214 -2.24 10.41 0.98
N LYS A 215 -3.32 11.17 0.82
CA LYS A 215 -4.63 10.85 1.37
C LYS A 215 -5.62 10.68 0.25
N GLU A 216 -6.44 9.66 0.39
CA GLU A 216 -7.53 9.35 -0.52
C GLU A 216 -8.84 9.53 0.22
N THR A 217 -9.75 10.31 -0.36
CA THR A 217 -11.10 10.49 0.17
C THR A 217 -12.10 9.98 -0.84
N TYR A 218 -12.82 8.92 -0.46
CA TYR A 218 -13.92 8.38 -1.25
C TYR A 218 -15.25 8.85 -0.69
N THR A 219 -16.08 9.40 -1.57
CA THR A 219 -17.50 9.65 -1.29
C THR A 219 -18.28 8.94 -2.40
N PRO A 220 -19.23 8.05 -2.04
CA PRO A 220 -20.08 7.39 -3.03
C PRO A 220 -20.70 8.40 -3.99
N SER A 221 -20.62 8.09 -5.27
CA SER A 221 -21.09 8.96 -6.34
C SER A 221 -21.93 8.14 -7.33
N ALA A 222 -22.75 8.82 -8.12
CA ALA A 222 -23.50 8.17 -9.19
C ALA A 222 -22.61 7.62 -10.31
N ASP A 223 -21.38 8.14 -10.45
CA ASP A 223 -20.38 7.58 -11.34
C ASP A 223 -19.64 6.43 -10.63
N ALA A 224 -19.99 5.20 -11.02
CA ALA A 224 -19.33 3.99 -10.52
C ALA A 224 -17.84 3.95 -10.90
N ASN A 225 -17.42 4.66 -11.95
CA ASN A 225 -16.03 4.69 -12.42
C ASN A 225 -15.16 5.69 -11.67
N ALA A 226 -15.74 6.56 -10.85
CA ALA A 226 -14.99 7.57 -10.12
C ALA A 226 -14.14 6.90 -9.02
N PRO A 227 -12.80 7.00 -9.07
CA PRO A 227 -11.95 6.55 -7.98
C PRO A 227 -12.01 7.56 -6.82
N PRO A 228 -11.47 7.22 -5.63
CA PRO A 228 -11.30 8.19 -4.55
C PRO A 228 -10.51 9.42 -5.01
N LYS A 229 -10.80 10.58 -4.44
CA LYS A 229 -10.01 11.79 -4.70
C LYS A 229 -8.70 11.71 -3.92
N VAL A 230 -7.57 11.99 -4.57
CA VAL A 230 -6.24 11.99 -3.95
C VAL A 230 -5.76 13.40 -3.67
N GLU A 231 -5.13 13.61 -2.51
CA GLU A 231 -4.40 14.82 -2.15
C GLU A 231 -3.03 14.48 -1.54
N ILE A 232 -2.03 15.33 -1.79
CA ILE A 232 -0.73 15.24 -1.13
C ILE A 232 -0.83 15.98 0.20
N ILE A 233 -0.72 15.25 1.31
CA ILE A 233 -0.73 15.83 2.66
C ILE A 233 0.64 16.38 3.02
N SER A 234 1.69 15.67 2.65
CA SER A 234 3.06 16.09 2.89
C SER A 234 4.00 15.56 1.83
N THR A 235 4.78 16.45 1.23
CA THR A 235 5.82 16.12 0.24
C THR A 235 7.12 15.63 0.88
N SER A 236 7.20 15.59 2.21
CA SER A 236 8.36 15.08 2.94
C SER A 236 7.92 14.53 4.30
N PHE A 237 6.89 13.68 4.29
CA PHE A 237 6.31 13.13 5.51
C PHE A 237 7.39 12.42 6.32
N TYR A 238 8.08 11.45 5.72
CA TYR A 238 9.38 11.01 6.22
C TYR A 238 10.48 11.70 5.41
N GLY A 239 11.47 12.26 6.11
CA GLY A 239 12.61 12.92 5.46
C GLY A 239 13.54 11.92 4.77
N GLU A 240 14.52 12.44 4.03
CA GLU A 240 15.62 11.61 3.53
C GLU A 240 16.33 10.91 4.69
N ASN A 241 16.80 9.67 4.46
CA ASN A 241 17.41 8.85 5.51
C ASN A 241 16.49 8.62 6.74
N ALA A 242 15.17 8.65 6.54
CA ALA A 242 14.21 8.14 7.51
C ALA A 242 13.61 6.82 7.04
N ILE A 243 13.05 6.05 7.98
CA ILE A 243 12.30 4.83 7.67
C ILE A 243 10.92 5.21 7.16
N GLY A 244 10.55 4.70 5.98
CA GLY A 244 9.22 4.85 5.40
C GLY A 244 8.21 3.89 6.03
N TYR A 245 7.72 4.15 7.24
CA TYR A 245 6.71 3.28 7.87
C TYR A 245 5.37 3.35 7.12
N GLY A 246 4.81 2.18 6.82
CA GLY A 246 3.59 2.00 6.01
C GLY A 246 3.89 1.62 4.56
N ARG A 247 5.10 1.91 4.07
CA ARG A 247 5.56 1.60 2.70
C ARG A 247 5.83 0.11 2.48
N TYR A 248 6.22 -0.63 3.53
CA TYR A 248 6.44 -2.06 3.42
C TYR A 248 5.17 -2.87 3.69
N GLY A 249 4.26 -2.32 4.49
CA GLY A 249 2.95 -2.88 4.72
C GLY A 249 2.25 -2.14 5.85
N SER A 250 0.93 -2.30 5.90
CA SER A 250 0.12 -1.70 6.95
C SER A 250 -1.14 -2.51 7.23
N THR A 251 -1.65 -2.41 8.45
CA THR A 251 -2.92 -3.02 8.85
C THR A 251 -3.53 -2.24 10.02
N ILE A 252 -4.84 -2.31 10.19
CA ILE A 252 -5.53 -1.76 11.37
C ILE A 252 -6.11 -2.92 12.19
N ARG A 253 -5.84 -2.88 13.50
CA ARG A 253 -6.45 -3.81 14.45
C ARG A 253 -6.63 -3.09 15.78
N ASP A 254 -7.76 -3.32 16.44
CA ASP A 254 -8.08 -2.74 17.76
C ASP A 254 -7.91 -1.21 17.81
N ASN A 255 -8.41 -0.53 16.76
CA ASN A 255 -8.33 0.93 16.58
C ASN A 255 -6.89 1.49 16.58
N MET A 256 -5.93 0.67 16.15
CA MET A 256 -4.54 1.04 16.00
C MET A 256 -4.08 0.70 14.59
N ALA A 257 -3.46 1.66 13.89
CA ALA A 257 -2.76 1.41 12.65
C ALA A 257 -1.34 0.92 12.97
N TYR A 258 -0.98 -0.24 12.42
CA TYR A 258 0.35 -0.83 12.47
C TYR A 258 1.01 -0.63 11.11
N LEU A 259 2.15 0.04 11.11
CA LEU A 259 2.84 0.52 9.91
C LEU A 259 4.22 -0.10 9.85
N TYR A 260 4.42 -1.03 8.93
CA TYR A 260 5.69 -1.71 8.74
C TYR A 260 6.58 -0.88 7.81
N GLY A 261 7.85 -0.73 8.19
CA GLY A 261 8.90 -0.08 7.41
C GLY A 261 10.06 -1.03 7.15
N GLN A 262 10.97 -0.63 6.27
CA GLN A 262 12.17 -1.39 5.95
C GLN A 262 13.44 -0.55 6.00
N THR A 263 14.54 -1.17 6.40
CA THR A 263 15.89 -0.64 6.20
C THR A 263 16.36 -0.83 4.76
N ALA A 264 17.50 -0.21 4.41
CA ALA A 264 18.18 -0.47 3.14
C ALA A 264 18.56 -1.96 2.99
N ASP A 265 18.91 -2.62 4.09
CA ASP A 265 19.22 -4.04 4.17
C ASP A 265 17.98 -4.93 4.27
N ARG A 266 16.79 -4.36 4.06
CA ARG A 266 15.51 -5.07 3.97
C ARG A 266 15.05 -5.71 5.28
N GLU A 267 15.57 -5.23 6.40
CA GLU A 267 15.11 -5.60 7.74
C GLU A 267 13.81 -4.86 8.07
N THR A 268 12.91 -5.52 8.80
CA THR A 268 11.58 -4.98 9.09
C THR A 268 11.53 -4.25 10.43
N LEU A 269 10.87 -3.10 10.43
CA LEU A 269 10.57 -2.30 11.62
C LEU A 269 9.06 -2.05 11.71
N LEU A 270 8.60 -1.66 12.90
CA LEU A 270 7.20 -1.35 13.14
C LEU A 270 7.01 0.00 13.84
N ALA A 271 6.06 0.77 13.33
CA ALA A 271 5.45 1.90 14.02
C ALA A 271 3.96 1.63 14.25
N ARG A 272 3.36 2.37 15.17
CA ARG A 272 1.91 2.42 15.35
C ARG A 272 1.42 3.84 15.57
N VAL A 273 0.18 4.10 15.15
CA VAL A 273 -0.50 5.38 15.35
C VAL A 273 -2.01 5.16 15.39
N SER A 274 -2.74 6.03 16.07
CA SER A 274 -4.20 6.03 15.97
C SER A 274 -4.63 6.37 14.53
N PRO A 275 -5.63 5.69 13.93
CA PRO A 275 -6.05 5.94 12.54
C PRO A 275 -6.48 7.38 12.25
N ASP A 276 -6.98 8.12 13.24
CA ASP A 276 -7.35 9.55 13.16
C ASP A 276 -6.16 10.51 13.31
N ARG A 277 -4.95 9.99 13.55
CA ARG A 277 -3.72 10.76 13.77
C ARG A 277 -2.62 10.40 12.77
N ILE A 278 -2.94 9.74 11.66
CA ILE A 278 -1.97 9.37 10.60
C ILE A 278 -1.22 10.59 10.07
N GLU A 279 -1.87 11.74 9.91
CA GLU A 279 -1.24 12.95 9.41
C GLU A 279 -0.26 13.60 10.42
N ASP A 280 -0.29 13.20 11.70
CA ASP A 280 0.51 13.78 12.77
C ASP A 280 1.64 12.83 13.24
N ARG A 281 2.85 13.07 12.73
CA ARG A 281 4.04 12.30 13.09
C ARG A 281 4.39 12.32 14.57
N THR A 282 3.96 13.32 15.33
CA THR A 282 4.27 13.39 16.77
C THR A 282 3.44 12.40 17.59
N ALA A 283 2.37 11.85 17.01
CA ALA A 283 1.53 10.83 17.62
C ALA A 283 2.06 9.39 17.41
N TYR A 284 3.10 9.22 16.60
CA TYR A 284 3.63 7.90 16.25
C TYR A 284 4.42 7.31 17.41
N GLN A 285 4.32 5.99 17.55
CA GLN A 285 5.16 5.20 18.44
C GLN A 285 5.91 4.14 17.64
N TYR A 286 7.14 3.86 18.02
CA TYR A 286 8.07 2.95 17.33
C TYR A 286 8.44 1.81 18.25
N TYR A 287 8.43 0.59 17.72
CA TYR A 287 8.69 -0.60 18.52
C TYR A 287 10.19 -0.90 18.62
N GLN A 288 10.70 -1.01 19.85
CA GLN A 288 12.06 -1.46 20.15
C GLN A 288 12.02 -2.95 20.47
N ALA A 289 12.32 -3.79 19.47
CA ALA A 289 12.31 -5.24 19.59
C ALA A 289 13.24 -5.79 20.68
N ALA A 290 14.41 -5.18 20.91
CA ALA A 290 15.36 -5.65 21.92
C ALA A 290 14.84 -5.50 23.36
N THR A 291 14.06 -4.45 23.64
CA THR A 291 13.50 -4.17 24.97
C THR A 291 12.02 -4.50 25.07
N GLN A 292 11.37 -4.82 23.95
CA GLN A 292 9.94 -5.06 23.81
C GLN A 292 9.09 -3.86 24.29
N THR A 293 9.56 -2.64 23.98
CA THR A 293 8.91 -1.39 24.41
C THR A 293 8.59 -0.48 23.24
N TRP A 294 7.56 0.36 23.42
CA TRP A 294 7.22 1.42 22.48
C TRP A 294 7.88 2.74 22.90
N THR A 295 8.44 3.48 21.94
CA THR A 295 9.03 4.80 22.15
C THR A 295 8.42 5.83 21.20
N SER A 296 8.42 7.12 21.55
CA SER A 296 8.04 8.21 20.65
C SER A 296 9.17 8.67 19.73
N SER A 297 10.38 8.13 19.90
CA SER A 297 11.55 8.49 19.09
C SER A 297 11.73 7.51 17.93
N SER A 298 11.58 8.00 16.70
CA SER A 298 11.88 7.21 15.50
C SER A 298 13.36 6.83 15.49
N PRO A 299 13.73 5.60 15.07
CA PRO A 299 15.10 5.33 14.70
C PRO A 299 15.49 6.23 13.52
N VAL A 300 16.74 6.64 13.50
CA VAL A 300 17.40 7.31 12.39
C VAL A 300 18.55 6.42 11.93
N PHE A 301 18.85 6.41 10.64
CA PHE A 301 20.06 5.72 10.18
C PHE A 301 21.29 6.41 10.76
N ASN A 302 22.29 5.64 11.20
CA ASN A 302 23.60 6.24 11.46
C ASN A 302 24.21 6.63 10.12
N THR A 303 24.26 7.94 9.85
CA THR A 303 24.99 8.47 8.69
C THR A 303 26.47 8.50 9.06
N SER A 304 27.20 7.43 8.75
CA SER A 304 28.66 7.47 8.74
C SER A 304 29.11 8.03 7.39
N THR A 305 29.82 9.15 7.37
CA THR A 305 30.44 9.65 6.14
C THR A 305 31.54 8.70 5.72
N VAL A 306 31.30 7.84 4.74
CA VAL A 306 32.34 7.05 4.10
C VAL A 306 32.95 7.89 2.99
N SER A 307 34.21 8.30 3.15
CA SER A 307 34.95 8.94 2.07
C SER A 307 35.46 7.85 1.12
N THR A 308 34.77 7.64 0.00
CA THR A 308 35.26 6.72 -1.03
C THR A 308 36.22 7.45 -1.96
N ALA A 309 37.43 6.91 -2.11
CA ALA A 309 38.38 7.42 -3.09
C ALA A 309 37.83 7.13 -4.50
N ALA A 310 37.79 8.13 -5.37
CA ALA A 310 37.37 7.94 -6.75
C ALA A 310 38.21 6.84 -7.42
N PRO A 311 37.61 5.97 -8.26
CA PRO A 311 38.37 5.02 -9.05
C PRO A 311 39.41 5.77 -9.90
N LYS A 312 40.66 5.28 -9.91
CA LYS A 312 41.85 5.90 -10.52
C LYS A 312 41.83 6.05 -12.06
N PHE A 313 40.66 6.19 -12.68
CA PHE A 313 40.52 6.28 -14.14
C PHE A 313 40.52 7.71 -14.68
N PHE A 314 40.42 8.73 -13.83
CA PHE A 314 40.60 10.14 -14.22
C PHE A 314 41.55 10.84 -13.27
N ASN A 315 42.46 11.64 -13.82
CA ASN A 315 43.46 12.42 -13.10
C ASN A 315 42.81 13.66 -12.42
N SER A 316 41.74 13.43 -11.66
CA SER A 316 40.90 14.43 -11.00
C SER A 316 40.84 14.13 -9.51
N THR A 317 41.38 15.01 -8.68
CA THR A 317 41.37 14.98 -7.21
C THR A 317 40.00 15.37 -6.62
N SER A 318 38.91 14.87 -7.21
CA SER A 318 37.54 15.14 -6.77
C SER A 318 37.06 13.98 -5.89
N TYR A 319 36.99 14.21 -4.58
CA TYR A 319 36.32 13.30 -3.65
C TYR A 319 34.82 13.58 -3.69
N SER A 320 34.02 12.55 -3.98
CA SER A 320 32.57 12.62 -3.81
C SER A 320 32.24 12.05 -2.43
N THR A 321 31.88 12.91 -1.48
CA THR A 321 31.34 12.46 -0.18
C THR A 321 29.87 12.11 -0.38
N VAL A 322 29.58 10.82 -0.61
CA VAL A 322 28.20 10.33 -0.50
C VAL A 322 28.07 9.77 0.91
N ALA A 323 27.21 10.37 1.73
CA ALA A 323 26.85 9.79 3.01
C ALA A 323 26.04 8.52 2.73
N GLU A 324 26.62 7.35 2.97
CA GLU A 324 25.88 6.10 2.95
C GLU A 324 25.42 5.78 4.37
N ALA A 325 24.13 5.99 4.61
CA ALA A 325 23.44 5.47 5.79
C ALA A 325 23.42 3.94 5.72
N ARG A 326 24.32 3.27 6.45
CA ARG A 326 24.45 1.80 6.42
C ARG A 326 23.91 1.10 7.67
N ASP A 327 24.22 1.58 8.87
CA ASP A 327 23.91 0.80 10.09
C ASP A 327 22.76 1.43 10.89
N LEU A 328 21.64 0.72 10.98
CA LEU A 328 20.57 1.04 11.92
C LEU A 328 20.83 0.37 13.27
N GLN A 329 20.28 0.92 14.36
CA GLN A 329 20.35 0.25 15.66
C GLN A 329 19.52 -1.05 15.60
N SER A 330 20.18 -2.20 15.70
CA SER A 330 19.55 -3.54 15.67
C SER A 330 18.43 -3.71 16.70
N THR A 331 18.34 -2.84 17.70
CA THR A 331 17.32 -2.84 18.74
C THR A 331 15.89 -2.64 18.23
N TYR A 332 15.67 -2.12 17.01
CA TYR A 332 14.34 -1.92 16.42
C TYR A 332 13.92 -3.01 15.43
N VAL A 333 14.86 -3.85 14.98
CA VAL A 333 14.60 -4.86 13.96
C VAL A 333 13.72 -5.96 14.54
N ILE A 334 12.60 -6.24 13.88
CA ILE A 334 11.70 -7.34 14.26
C ILE A 334 12.15 -8.58 13.49
N PRO A 335 12.72 -9.59 14.17
CA PRO A 335 13.17 -10.81 13.50
C PRO A 335 11.99 -11.48 12.79
N ASN A 336 12.23 -11.98 11.59
CA ASN A 336 11.29 -12.77 10.80
C ASN A 336 9.97 -12.08 10.39
N ALA A 337 9.81 -10.77 10.59
CA ALA A 337 8.62 -10.04 10.14
C ALA A 337 8.66 -9.80 8.63
N GLY A 338 8.42 -10.87 7.87
CA GLY A 338 8.58 -10.91 6.41
C GLY A 338 10.00 -11.25 5.96
N LEU A 339 10.26 -11.12 4.66
CA LEU A 339 11.51 -11.60 4.03
C LEU A 339 12.11 -10.59 3.05
N GLY A 340 11.83 -9.31 3.24
CA GLY A 340 12.52 -8.21 2.57
C GLY A 340 11.89 -7.77 1.24
N GLY A 341 11.22 -8.65 0.52
CA GLY A 341 10.51 -8.35 -0.73
C GLY A 341 9.08 -7.88 -0.47
N GLN A 342 8.39 -7.36 -1.49
CA GLN A 342 7.00 -6.89 -1.33
C GLN A 342 6.10 -8.00 -0.76
N GLY A 343 5.14 -7.63 0.08
CA GLY A 343 4.17 -8.56 0.63
C GLY A 343 3.05 -7.83 1.34
N THR A 344 2.14 -8.58 1.95
CA THR A 344 0.96 -8.04 2.63
C THR A 344 0.91 -8.52 4.07
N PHE A 345 0.70 -7.59 5.00
CA PHE A 345 0.41 -7.88 6.39
C PHE A 345 -1.10 -7.82 6.64
N TYR A 346 -1.66 -8.82 7.31
CA TYR A 346 -3.06 -8.81 7.72
C TYR A 346 -3.27 -9.64 8.99
N TYR A 347 -4.40 -9.41 9.67
CA TYR A 347 -4.83 -10.26 10.78
C TYR A 347 -5.87 -11.26 10.27
N SER A 348 -5.68 -12.55 10.55
CA SER A 348 -6.70 -13.57 10.34
C SER A 348 -7.36 -13.92 11.65
N SER A 349 -8.68 -13.71 11.75
CA SER A 349 -9.45 -14.13 12.91
C SER A 349 -9.56 -15.64 13.01
N TYR A 350 -9.52 -16.36 11.87
CA TYR A 350 -9.57 -17.82 11.85
C TYR A 350 -8.36 -18.43 12.55
N PHE A 351 -7.15 -17.96 12.23
CA PHE A 351 -5.93 -18.41 12.89
C PHE A 351 -5.66 -17.68 14.21
N SER A 352 -6.33 -16.55 14.45
CA SER A 352 -6.02 -15.62 15.54
C SER A 352 -4.55 -15.19 15.49
N ARG A 353 -4.07 -14.81 14.30
CA ARG A 353 -2.67 -14.45 14.04
C ARG A 353 -2.57 -13.28 13.07
N PHE A 354 -1.53 -12.47 13.26
CA PHE A 354 -0.98 -11.64 12.20
C PHE A 354 -0.23 -12.54 11.23
N ILE A 355 -0.41 -12.31 9.94
CA ILE A 355 0.19 -13.07 8.86
C ILE A 355 0.86 -12.09 7.92
N TRP A 356 2.04 -12.46 7.44
CA TRP A 356 2.66 -11.85 6.28
C TRP A 356 2.80 -12.90 5.18
N ILE A 357 2.38 -12.54 3.98
CA ILE A 357 2.62 -13.33 2.77
C ILE A 357 3.25 -12.41 1.73
N GLY A 358 4.36 -12.82 1.13
CA GLY A 358 5.08 -11.99 0.18
C GLY A 358 6.29 -12.66 -0.44
N GLN A 359 7.11 -11.84 -1.09
CA GLN A 359 8.31 -12.22 -1.80
C GLN A 359 9.54 -12.16 -0.88
N SER A 360 10.53 -13.03 -1.13
CA SER A 360 11.86 -12.91 -0.55
C SER A 360 12.73 -11.90 -1.31
N VAL A 361 13.85 -11.49 -0.71
CA VAL A 361 14.94 -10.79 -1.40
C VAL A 361 15.95 -11.78 -1.99
N GLY A 362 16.69 -11.34 -3.01
CA GLY A 362 17.81 -12.10 -3.58
C GLY A 362 17.42 -12.89 -4.82
N LEU A 363 17.92 -14.13 -4.93
CA LEU A 363 17.82 -14.96 -6.15
C LEU A 363 16.37 -15.24 -6.56
N ASP A 364 15.45 -15.30 -5.61
CA ASP A 364 14.02 -15.56 -5.89
C ASP A 364 13.22 -14.25 -6.06
N GLY A 365 13.83 -13.08 -5.88
CA GLY A 365 13.19 -11.76 -5.97
C GLY A 365 12.67 -11.38 -7.36
N GLY A 366 12.96 -12.21 -8.37
CA GLY A 366 12.40 -12.12 -9.71
C GLY A 366 11.51 -13.31 -10.11
N SER A 367 11.06 -14.10 -9.14
CA SER A 367 10.14 -15.24 -9.33
C SER A 367 8.83 -15.07 -8.54
N ALA A 368 7.82 -15.82 -8.96
CA ALA A 368 6.52 -15.97 -8.30
C ALA A 368 6.55 -16.91 -7.08
N THR A 369 7.63 -16.89 -6.29
CA THR A 369 7.78 -17.70 -5.07
C THR A 369 7.28 -16.93 -3.85
N PHE A 370 6.16 -17.37 -3.29
CA PHE A 370 5.54 -16.80 -2.09
C PHE A 370 6.08 -17.46 -0.82
N TYR A 371 6.34 -16.64 0.19
CA TYR A 371 6.70 -17.04 1.53
C TYR A 371 5.61 -16.61 2.51
N ILE A 372 5.53 -17.31 3.65
CA ILE A 372 4.61 -17.00 4.74
C ILE A 372 5.33 -16.98 6.08
N THR A 373 4.95 -16.05 6.93
CA THR A 373 5.22 -16.06 8.38
C THR A 373 3.97 -15.63 9.13
N ALA A 374 3.89 -15.95 10.42
CA ALA A 374 2.80 -15.56 11.29
C ALA A 374 3.31 -15.15 12.67
N SER A 375 2.48 -14.40 13.40
CA SER A 375 2.75 -13.97 14.77
C SER A 375 1.46 -13.82 15.59
N PRO A 376 1.48 -14.05 16.92
CA PRO A 376 0.34 -13.72 17.79
C PRO A 376 0.05 -12.22 17.89
N SER A 377 1.03 -11.34 17.66
CA SER A 377 0.89 -9.89 17.75
C SER A 377 1.64 -9.20 16.59
N PRO A 378 1.38 -7.92 16.29
CA PRO A 378 2.00 -7.28 15.13
C PRO A 378 3.52 -7.07 15.34
N GLU A 379 3.96 -6.93 16.59
CA GLU A 379 5.37 -6.78 16.97
C GLU A 379 6.15 -8.10 17.13
N GLY A 380 5.49 -9.25 17.14
CA GLY A 380 6.15 -10.55 17.27
C GLY A 380 5.79 -11.35 18.54
N PRO A 381 6.41 -12.52 18.75
CA PRO A 381 7.46 -13.10 17.92
C PRO A 381 6.90 -13.61 16.59
N TRP A 382 7.57 -13.28 15.49
CA TRP A 382 7.26 -13.82 14.16
C TRP A 382 7.97 -15.16 13.97
N ALA A 383 7.25 -16.15 13.45
CA ALA A 383 7.83 -17.44 13.09
C ALA A 383 8.85 -17.28 11.95
N GLU A 384 9.81 -18.19 11.83
CA GLU A 384 10.72 -18.20 10.68
C GLU A 384 9.92 -18.28 9.36
N PRO A 385 10.17 -17.40 8.38
CA PRO A 385 9.46 -17.44 7.11
C PRO A 385 9.78 -18.72 6.36
N ARG A 386 8.77 -19.31 5.73
CA ARG A 386 8.91 -20.52 4.90
C ARG A 386 8.19 -20.36 3.58
N GLN A 387 8.63 -21.09 2.57
CA GLN A 387 7.96 -21.11 1.27
C GLN A 387 6.51 -21.61 1.46
N LEU A 388 5.57 -20.88 0.87
CA LEU A 388 4.13 -21.15 0.89
C LEU A 388 3.67 -21.78 -0.42
N PHE A 389 3.97 -21.12 -1.54
CA PHE A 389 3.40 -21.40 -2.86
C PHE A 389 4.37 -20.90 -3.94
N VAL A 390 4.40 -21.56 -5.10
CA VAL A 390 5.15 -21.12 -6.27
C VAL A 390 4.17 -20.96 -7.42
N GLY A 391 3.98 -19.72 -7.85
CA GLY A 391 3.19 -19.38 -9.03
C GLY A 391 3.97 -19.62 -10.31
N GLN A 392 3.28 -19.48 -11.44
CA GLN A 392 3.93 -19.48 -12.75
C GLN A 392 4.63 -18.13 -12.98
N ASP A 393 5.89 -18.19 -13.43
CA ASP A 393 6.61 -17.04 -13.96
C ASP A 393 6.26 -16.79 -15.44
N GLY A 394 6.42 -15.54 -15.87
CA GLY A 394 6.52 -15.22 -17.29
C GLY A 394 7.90 -15.56 -17.87
N ASP A 395 8.12 -15.27 -19.15
CA ASP A 395 9.32 -15.66 -19.90
C ASP A 395 10.27 -14.49 -20.24
N HIS A 396 10.10 -13.34 -19.58
CA HIS A 396 10.97 -12.19 -19.76
C HIS A 396 12.37 -12.44 -19.16
N GLU A 397 13.40 -11.89 -19.80
CA GLU A 397 14.81 -12.24 -19.54
C GLU A 397 15.36 -11.74 -18.20
N ILE A 398 14.72 -10.72 -17.62
CA ILE A 398 15.20 -10.04 -16.41
C ILE A 398 14.44 -10.50 -15.17
N VAL A 399 13.11 -10.58 -15.26
CA VAL A 399 12.20 -10.91 -14.15
C VAL A 399 11.05 -11.71 -14.73
N GLY A 400 10.72 -12.85 -14.12
CA GLY A 400 9.57 -13.68 -14.52
C GLY A 400 8.32 -13.35 -13.71
N GLY A 401 8.48 -13.11 -12.41
CA GLY A 401 7.38 -12.83 -11.48
C GLY A 401 7.80 -11.89 -10.33
N TYR A 402 6.94 -10.94 -9.96
CA TYR A 402 7.22 -9.99 -8.88
C TYR A 402 5.94 -9.32 -8.34
N SER A 403 6.09 -8.47 -7.32
CA SER A 403 4.97 -7.76 -6.66
C SER A 403 3.91 -8.72 -6.15
N LEU A 404 4.37 -9.73 -5.40
CA LEU A 404 3.56 -10.77 -4.78
C LEU A 404 2.73 -10.15 -3.66
N GLN A 405 1.40 -10.25 -3.76
CA GLN A 405 0.45 -9.65 -2.82
C GLN A 405 -0.57 -10.69 -2.37
N ALA A 406 -0.99 -10.58 -1.11
CA ALA A 406 -2.18 -11.23 -0.59
C ALA A 406 -3.34 -10.23 -0.53
N HIS A 407 -4.57 -10.70 -0.73
CA HIS A 407 -5.74 -9.82 -0.91
C HIS A 407 -6.83 -10.14 0.12
N PRO A 408 -6.64 -9.76 1.40
CA PRO A 408 -7.70 -9.87 2.40
C PRO A 408 -8.93 -9.01 2.04
N ALA A 409 -8.75 -8.00 1.17
CA ALA A 409 -9.82 -7.20 0.60
C ALA A 409 -10.82 -8.01 -0.27
N LEU A 410 -10.39 -9.12 -0.86
CA LEU A 410 -11.23 -10.00 -1.69
C LEU A 410 -11.93 -11.10 -0.88
N LEU A 411 -11.67 -11.19 0.42
CA LEU A 411 -12.32 -12.18 1.27
C LEU A 411 -13.78 -11.78 1.54
N PRO A 412 -14.73 -12.74 1.53
CA PRO A 412 -16.12 -12.52 1.93
C PRO A 412 -16.27 -11.72 3.24
N SER A 413 -15.54 -12.12 4.28
CA SER A 413 -15.54 -11.49 5.60
C SER A 413 -14.88 -10.12 5.66
N GLY A 414 -14.17 -9.74 4.60
CA GLY A 414 -13.46 -8.48 4.49
C GLY A 414 -12.12 -8.45 5.25
N PRO A 415 -11.31 -7.40 5.02
CA PRO A 415 -9.91 -7.39 5.43
C PRO A 415 -9.70 -7.22 6.94
N GLN A 416 -10.71 -6.74 7.67
CA GLN A 416 -10.62 -6.52 9.11
C GLN A 416 -10.86 -7.79 9.95
N VAL A 417 -11.44 -8.81 9.31
CA VAL A 417 -11.77 -10.08 9.96
C VAL A 417 -10.95 -11.21 9.37
N ALA A 418 -11.00 -11.39 8.04
CA ALA A 418 -10.33 -12.48 7.32
C ALA A 418 -10.54 -13.85 8.02
N SER A 419 -11.82 -14.21 8.21
CA SER A 419 -12.27 -15.43 8.91
C SER A 419 -12.23 -16.70 8.07
N GLU A 420 -11.85 -16.60 6.80
CA GLU A 420 -11.74 -17.72 5.89
C GLU A 420 -10.52 -18.58 6.21
N LYS A 421 -10.61 -19.88 5.91
CA LYS A 421 -9.46 -20.80 5.88
C LYS A 421 -8.65 -20.67 4.59
N GLY A 422 -8.42 -19.45 4.14
CA GLY A 422 -7.78 -19.22 2.85
C GLY A 422 -7.57 -17.75 2.54
N ILE A 423 -6.87 -17.52 1.44
CA ILE A 423 -6.48 -16.17 1.01
C ILE A 423 -6.33 -16.13 -0.50
N TYR A 424 -6.67 -15.00 -1.11
CA TYR A 424 -6.38 -14.74 -2.51
C TYR A 424 -4.96 -14.17 -2.64
N LEU A 425 -4.17 -14.68 -3.58
CA LEU A 425 -2.86 -14.16 -3.93
C LEU A 425 -2.83 -13.71 -5.40
N SER A 426 -2.09 -12.64 -5.67
CA SER A 426 -1.73 -12.26 -7.03
C SER A 426 -0.26 -11.85 -7.13
N TRP A 427 0.25 -11.82 -8.35
CA TRP A 427 1.58 -11.33 -8.67
C TRP A 427 1.58 -10.77 -10.09
N THR A 428 2.59 -9.97 -10.44
CA THR A 428 2.82 -9.54 -11.81
C THR A 428 3.68 -10.58 -12.51
N GLN A 429 3.19 -11.13 -13.63
CA GLN A 429 3.98 -11.94 -14.55
C GLN A 429 4.48 -11.04 -15.67
N GLN A 430 5.79 -11.05 -15.92
CA GLN A 430 6.38 -10.33 -17.03
C GLN A 430 6.72 -11.30 -18.17
N TRP A 431 6.07 -11.08 -19.30
CA TRP A 431 6.22 -11.85 -20.51
C TRP A 431 6.96 -11.04 -21.57
N ARG A 432 7.65 -11.73 -22.47
CA ARG A 432 8.05 -11.15 -23.75
C ARG A 432 6.78 -10.78 -24.52
N GLU A 433 6.80 -9.63 -25.19
CA GLU A 433 5.69 -9.21 -26.07
C GLU A 433 5.39 -10.25 -27.17
N SER A 434 6.39 -11.05 -27.58
CA SER A 434 6.21 -12.13 -28.56
C SER A 434 5.40 -13.31 -28.02
N THR A 435 5.32 -13.46 -26.69
CA THR A 435 4.65 -14.58 -26.02
C THR A 435 3.28 -14.15 -25.51
N VAL A 436 3.24 -13.04 -24.77
CA VAL A 436 1.99 -12.40 -24.33
C VAL A 436 2.07 -10.93 -24.69
N GLY A 437 1.22 -10.54 -25.64
CA GLY A 437 1.27 -9.20 -26.22
C GLY A 437 1.06 -8.06 -25.22
N SER A 438 0.41 -8.27 -24.07
CA SER A 438 0.26 -7.22 -23.04
C SER A 438 1.54 -6.92 -22.26
N GLY A 439 2.57 -7.77 -22.35
CA GLY A 439 3.79 -7.69 -21.55
C GLY A 439 3.59 -8.08 -20.08
N TYR A 440 2.49 -7.65 -19.46
CA TYR A 440 2.12 -8.01 -18.09
C TYR A 440 0.79 -8.76 -18.03
N THR A 441 0.71 -9.72 -17.11
CA THR A 441 -0.54 -10.33 -16.64
C THR A 441 -0.53 -10.43 -15.11
N THR A 442 -1.71 -10.35 -14.50
CA THR A 442 -1.87 -10.45 -13.04
C THR A 442 -2.77 -11.65 -12.69
N PRO A 443 -2.22 -12.87 -12.60
CA PRO A 443 -2.98 -14.04 -12.17
C PRO A 443 -3.47 -13.89 -10.73
N LEU A 444 -4.67 -14.42 -10.46
CA LEU A 444 -5.28 -14.53 -9.15
C LEU A 444 -5.45 -16.01 -8.81
N VAL A 445 -4.93 -16.41 -7.65
CA VAL A 445 -5.13 -17.75 -7.10
C VAL A 445 -5.81 -17.65 -5.74
N TYR A 446 -6.62 -18.66 -5.39
CA TYR A 446 -7.12 -18.85 -4.04
C TYR A 446 -6.35 -19.99 -3.39
N LEU A 447 -5.74 -19.72 -2.23
CA LEU A 447 -5.11 -20.74 -1.40
C LEU A 447 -6.07 -21.14 -0.28
N GLU A 448 -6.27 -22.44 -0.10
CA GLU A 448 -6.90 -23.01 1.09
C GLU A 448 -5.81 -23.46 2.06
N PHE A 449 -6.02 -23.24 3.35
CA PHE A 449 -5.16 -23.69 4.44
C PHE A 449 -5.78 -24.90 5.18
N GLU A 450 -4.95 -25.65 5.91
CA GLU A 450 -5.38 -26.80 6.75
C GLU A 450 -6.38 -26.46 7.88
#